data_AF-A0A1S3DNV5-F1
#
_entry.id   AF-A0A1S3DNV5-F1
#
_cell.length_a   1.000
_cell.length_b   1.000
_cell.length_c   1.000
_cell.angle_alpha   90.00
_cell.angle_beta   90.00
_cell.angle_gamma   90.00
#
_symmetry.space_group_name_H-M   'P 1'
#
loop_
_entity.id
_entity.type
_entity.pdbx_description
1 polymer ?
#
loop_
_entity_poly.entity_id
_entity_poly.type
_entity_poly.pdbx_seq_one_letter_code
_entity_poly.pdbx_strand_id
1 'polypeptide(L)'
;MYVNNVPGCNINPTVAPLAVDELALIGGKDVHNITFRLMPQIMTDEVSVQYSYLGGKGKRVFSQLKILTVIQAAVRRSKGTATDDEIAAPIKKWLVKGKERIQRKNKGEVSEPAISNPFHS
;
A
#
# COMPACT_ATOMS: atom_id res chain seq x y z
N MET A 1 23.88 -21.48 10.77
CA MET A 1 22.87 -22.27 11.51
C MET A 1 21.53 -22.06 10.82
N TYR A 2 21.04 -23.04 10.06
CA TYR A 2 19.71 -23.01 9.46
C TYR A 2 18.72 -23.56 10.48
N VAL A 3 17.70 -22.79 10.84
CA VAL A 3 16.55 -23.34 11.56
C VAL A 3 15.26 -22.64 11.15
N ASN A 4 14.30 -23.51 10.79
CA ASN A 4 12.84 -23.39 10.84
C ASN A 4 12.11 -23.11 9.52
N ASN A 5 11.88 -24.23 8.82
CA ASN A 5 10.88 -24.45 7.79
C ASN A 5 9.46 -24.35 8.39
N VAL A 6 8.76 -23.25 8.12
CA VAL A 6 7.33 -23.10 8.37
C VAL A 6 6.61 -23.28 7.02
N PRO A 7 5.74 -24.28 6.84
CA PRO A 7 5.04 -24.49 5.57
C PRO A 7 3.89 -23.50 5.45
N GLY A 8 3.84 -22.73 4.34
CA GLY A 8 2.66 -21.93 4.01
C GLY A 8 2.86 -20.69 3.15
N CYS A 9 4.09 -20.21 2.93
CA CYS A 9 4.35 -19.17 1.93
C CYS A 9 5.85 -19.12 1.62
N ASN A 10 6.25 -19.83 0.57
CA ASN A 10 7.60 -19.77 0.01
C ASN A 10 7.72 -18.49 -0.84
N ILE A 11 7.70 -17.33 -0.19
CA ILE A 11 8.22 -16.12 -0.82
C ILE A 11 9.72 -16.35 -0.88
N ASN A 12 10.22 -16.60 -2.10
CA ASN A 12 11.64 -16.84 -2.35
C ASN A 12 12.48 -15.75 -1.63
N PRO A 13 13.50 -16.13 -0.84
CA PRO A 13 14.32 -15.19 -0.07
C PRO A 13 14.98 -14.09 -0.92
N THR A 14 15.05 -14.25 -2.24
CA THR A 14 15.56 -13.24 -3.20
C THR A 14 14.51 -12.19 -3.60
N VAL A 15 13.21 -12.51 -3.56
CA VAL A 15 12.16 -11.61 -4.05
C VAL A 15 11.87 -10.46 -3.08
N ALA A 16 11.97 -10.72 -1.76
CA ALA A 16 11.74 -9.67 -0.76
C ALA A 16 12.76 -8.52 -0.86
N PRO A 17 14.08 -8.75 -0.99
CA PRO A 17 15.05 -7.70 -1.25
C PRO A 17 14.78 -6.90 -2.53
N LEU A 18 14.46 -7.57 -3.64
CA LEU A 18 14.16 -6.90 -4.92
C LEU A 18 12.92 -6.00 -4.80
N ALA A 19 11.87 -6.48 -4.13
CA ALA A 19 10.66 -5.69 -3.88
C ALA A 19 10.97 -4.47 -2.99
N VAL A 20 11.82 -4.61 -1.98
CA VAL A 20 12.25 -3.49 -1.13
C VAL A 20 12.99 -2.44 -1.94
N ASP A 21 13.93 -2.85 -2.79
CA ASP A 21 14.74 -1.93 -3.58
C ASP A 21 13.89 -1.16 -4.60
N GLU A 22 12.99 -1.85 -5.32
CA GLU A 22 12.07 -1.20 -6.27
C GLU A 22 11.14 -0.21 -5.57
N LEU A 23 10.54 -0.62 -4.44
CA LEU A 23 9.63 0.24 -3.68
C LEU A 23 10.36 1.44 -3.05
N ALA A 24 11.64 1.29 -2.68
CA ALA A 24 12.43 2.38 -2.15
C ALA A 24 12.68 3.51 -3.18
N LEU A 25 12.68 3.19 -4.48
CA LEU A 25 12.85 4.19 -5.56
C LEU A 25 11.71 5.21 -5.62
N ILE A 26 10.51 4.88 -5.12
CA ILE A 26 9.37 5.80 -5.09
C ILE A 26 9.73 7.06 -4.30
N GLY A 27 10.40 6.89 -3.16
CA GLY A 27 10.85 7.96 -2.27
C GLY A 27 9.76 8.94 -1.85
N GLY A 28 10.17 10.06 -1.26
CA GLY A 28 9.26 11.10 -0.77
C GLY A 28 9.94 12.02 0.24
N LYS A 29 9.25 13.10 0.60
CA LYS A 29 9.82 14.15 1.47
C LYS A 29 9.93 13.72 2.93
N ASP A 30 8.98 12.92 3.38
CA ASP A 30 8.85 12.45 4.76
C ASP A 30 8.22 11.05 4.81
N VAL A 31 8.28 10.41 5.99
CA VAL A 31 7.76 9.05 6.22
C VAL A 31 6.31 8.90 5.81
N HIS A 32 5.48 9.91 6.09
CA HIS A 32 4.07 9.90 5.75
C HIS A 32 3.89 9.90 4.22
N ASN A 33 4.56 10.80 3.51
CA ASN A 33 4.50 10.92 2.06
C ASN A 33 4.99 9.65 1.37
N ILE A 34 6.14 9.11 1.80
CA ILE A 34 6.69 7.86 1.26
C ILE A 34 5.67 6.74 1.44
N THR A 35 5.15 6.56 2.65
CA THR A 35 4.17 5.52 2.96
C THR A 35 2.91 5.66 2.09
N PHE A 36 2.35 6.86 1.98
CA PHE A 36 1.15 7.09 1.17
C PHE A 36 1.35 6.82 -0.32
N ARG A 37 2.57 6.99 -0.85
CA ARG A 37 2.92 6.67 -2.23
C ARG A 37 3.18 5.17 -2.42
N LEU A 38 3.69 4.48 -1.40
CA LEU A 38 3.90 3.03 -1.40
C LEU A 38 2.59 2.23 -1.41
N MET A 39 1.65 2.59 -0.54
CA MET A 39 0.42 1.81 -0.35
C MET A 39 -0.34 1.47 -1.66
N PRO A 40 -0.59 2.41 -2.60
CA PRO A 40 -1.28 2.09 -3.85
C PRO A 40 -0.47 1.22 -4.83
N GLN A 41 0.86 1.14 -4.70
CA GLN A 41 1.69 0.22 -5.49
C GLN A 41 1.60 -1.23 -4.99
N ILE A 42 1.23 -1.38 -3.71
CA ILE A 42 1.22 -2.67 -3.02
C ILE A 42 -0.16 -3.33 -3.07
N MET A 43 -1.23 -2.54 -3.00
CA MET A 43 -2.58 -3.07 -3.04
C MET A 43 -3.60 -2.06 -3.57
N THR A 44 -4.67 -2.61 -4.14
CA THR A 44 -5.79 -1.82 -4.63
C THR A 44 -6.70 -1.36 -3.49
N ASP A 45 -7.61 -0.45 -3.79
CA ASP A 45 -8.54 0.07 -2.79
C ASP A 45 -9.53 -1.02 -2.33
N GLU A 46 -9.95 -1.90 -3.25
CA GLU A 46 -10.86 -3.03 -3.02
C GLU A 46 -10.25 -4.04 -2.05
N VAL A 47 -8.95 -4.29 -2.15
CA VAL A 47 -8.22 -5.12 -1.19
C VAL A 47 -8.09 -4.35 0.14
N SER A 48 -7.72 -3.08 0.09
CA SER A 48 -7.46 -2.28 1.30
C SER A 48 -8.64 -2.23 2.28
N VAL A 49 -9.88 -2.20 1.77
CA VAL A 49 -11.07 -2.10 2.63
C VAL A 49 -11.32 -3.34 3.47
N GLN A 50 -10.78 -4.50 3.06
CA GLN A 50 -10.88 -5.77 3.79
C GLN A 50 -9.94 -5.83 4.99
N TYR A 51 -8.97 -4.91 5.07
CA TYR A 51 -7.97 -4.88 6.12
C TYR A 51 -8.12 -3.66 7.03
N SER A 52 -7.65 -3.82 8.25
CA SER A 52 -7.31 -2.71 9.15
C SER A 52 -6.02 -3.06 9.86
N TYR A 53 -5.36 -2.07 10.45
CA TYR A 53 -4.03 -2.31 11.03
C TYR A 53 -4.04 -3.43 12.08
N LEU A 54 -4.97 -3.41 13.04
CA LEU A 54 -5.11 -4.41 14.11
C LEU A 54 -6.35 -5.32 14.01
N GLY A 55 -7.13 -5.27 12.91
CA GLY A 55 -8.29 -6.16 12.73
C GLY A 55 -9.61 -5.70 13.38
N GLY A 56 -9.98 -4.42 13.26
CA GLY A 56 -11.25 -3.91 13.77
C GLY A 56 -12.45 -4.22 12.89
N LYS A 57 -13.64 -4.41 13.50
CA LYS A 57 -14.95 -4.54 12.83
C LYS A 57 -15.00 -5.67 11.80
N GLY A 58 -14.43 -6.84 12.13
CA GLY A 58 -14.42 -8.01 11.25
C GLY A 58 -13.42 -7.94 10.08
N LYS A 59 -12.58 -6.90 10.04
CA LYS A 59 -11.52 -6.78 9.03
C LYS A 59 -10.31 -7.64 9.39
N ARG A 60 -9.57 -8.06 8.37
CA ARG A 60 -8.31 -8.80 8.54
C ARG A 60 -7.21 -7.90 9.13
N VAL A 61 -6.25 -8.51 9.82
CA VAL A 61 -5.13 -7.82 10.49
C VAL A 61 -4.01 -7.56 9.50
N PHE A 62 -3.77 -6.30 9.15
CA PHE A 62 -2.69 -5.91 8.24
C PHE A 62 -1.31 -6.09 8.88
N SER A 63 -1.16 -5.82 10.18
CA SER A 63 0.15 -5.89 10.86
C SER A 63 0.77 -7.29 10.92
N GLN A 64 -0.02 -8.33 10.65
CA GLN A 64 0.44 -9.72 10.57
C GLN A 64 0.94 -10.10 9.16
N LEU A 65 0.76 -9.25 8.16
CA LEU A 65 1.18 -9.53 6.80
C LEU A 65 2.69 -9.31 6.64
N LYS A 66 3.38 -10.22 5.95
CA LYS A 66 4.80 -10.08 5.57
C LYS A 66 5.08 -8.83 4.73
N ILE A 67 4.06 -8.25 4.08
CA ILE A 67 4.23 -7.02 3.30
C ILE A 67 4.52 -5.81 4.19
N LEU A 68 4.13 -5.83 5.48
CA LEU A 68 4.47 -4.75 6.41
C LEU A 68 5.99 -4.63 6.57
N THR A 69 6.71 -5.76 6.67
CA THR A 69 8.17 -5.74 6.81
C THR A 69 8.85 -5.20 5.55
N VAL A 70 8.28 -5.49 4.36
CA VAL A 70 8.75 -4.92 3.08
C VAL A 70 8.53 -3.41 3.05
N ILE A 71 7.35 -2.92 3.45
CA ILE A 71 7.07 -1.48 3.54
C ILE A 71 8.03 -0.79 4.50
N GLN A 72 8.22 -1.36 5.69
CA GLN A 72 9.12 -0.80 6.70
C GLN A 72 10.55 -0.72 6.19
N ALA A 73 11.05 -1.77 5.53
CA ALA A 73 12.37 -1.78 4.93
C ALA A 73 12.50 -0.74 3.80
N ALA A 74 11.51 -0.64 2.90
CA ALA A 74 11.51 0.34 1.81
C ALA A 74 11.50 1.78 2.33
N VAL A 75 10.66 2.06 3.34
CA VAL A 75 10.62 3.39 3.99
C VAL A 75 11.95 3.71 4.65
N ARG A 76 12.56 2.77 5.40
CA ARG A 76 13.86 2.99 6.05
C ARG A 76 15.00 3.15 5.05
N ARG A 77 14.92 2.52 3.89
CA ARG A 77 15.90 2.69 2.82
C ARG A 77 15.84 4.10 2.22
N SER A 78 14.65 4.69 2.13
CA SER A 78 14.47 6.09 1.68
C SER A 78 14.69 7.12 2.80
N LYS A 79 14.23 6.81 4.01
CA LYS A 79 14.20 7.70 5.18
C LYS A 79 14.66 6.99 6.44
N GLY A 80 15.92 6.57 6.41
CA GLY A 80 16.74 6.10 7.54
C GLY A 80 16.00 5.54 8.75
N THR A 81 16.14 6.21 9.89
CA THR A 81 15.81 5.72 11.24
C THR A 81 14.32 5.76 11.61
N ALA A 82 13.41 5.73 10.63
CA ALA A 82 11.98 5.71 10.90
C ALA A 82 11.58 4.50 11.77
N THR A 83 10.91 4.78 12.89
CA THR A 83 10.40 3.77 13.83
C THR A 83 9.19 3.04 13.25
N ASP A 84 8.89 1.86 13.78
CA ASP A 84 7.70 1.10 13.34
C ASP A 84 6.42 1.91 13.56
N ASP A 85 6.33 2.69 14.64
CA ASP A 85 5.16 3.50 14.95
C ASP A 85 4.98 4.69 14.00
N GLU A 86 6.07 5.38 13.63
CA GLU A 86 6.07 6.46 12.66
C GLU A 86 5.59 6.00 11.28
N ILE A 87 5.90 4.74 10.91
CA ILE A 87 5.48 4.12 9.66
C ILE A 87 4.04 3.59 9.79
N ALA A 88 3.68 3.01 10.94
CA ALA A 88 2.34 2.46 11.18
C ALA A 88 1.24 3.52 11.14
N ALA A 89 1.51 4.73 11.64
CA ALA A 89 0.54 5.82 11.68
C ALA A 89 -0.04 6.19 10.28
N PRO A 90 0.78 6.45 9.24
CA PRO A 90 0.27 6.69 7.89
C PRO A 90 -0.42 5.46 7.28
N ILE A 91 0.07 4.24 7.51
CA ILE A 91 -0.59 3.01 7.02
C ILE A 91 -2.02 2.90 7.58
N LYS A 92 -2.17 3.07 8.90
CA LYS A 92 -3.48 3.07 9.59
C LYS A 92 -4.44 4.05 8.93
N LYS A 93 -4.00 5.31 8.74
CA LYS A 93 -4.79 6.37 8.12
C LYS A 93 -5.18 6.01 6.67
N TRP A 94 -4.25 5.47 5.90
CA TRP A 94 -4.52 5.08 4.52
C TRP A 94 -5.54 3.94 4.43
N LEU A 95 -5.44 2.90 5.26
CA LEU A 95 -6.40 1.79 5.28
C LEU A 95 -7.83 2.24 5.65
N VAL A 96 -7.97 3.14 6.64
CA VAL A 96 -9.27 3.69 7.05
C VAL A 96 -9.96 4.40 5.89
N LYS A 97 -9.20 5.16 5.10
CA LYS A 97 -9.72 5.93 3.96
C LYS A 97 -10.01 5.10 2.70
N GLY A 98 -9.78 3.78 2.72
CA GLY A 98 -10.03 2.92 1.54
C GLY A 98 -11.44 3.05 0.98
N LYS A 99 -12.46 3.04 1.85
CA LYS A 99 -13.87 3.17 1.44
C LYS A 99 -14.16 4.51 0.78
N GLU A 100 -13.61 5.59 1.33
CA GLU A 100 -13.75 6.94 0.76
C GLU A 100 -13.05 7.07 -0.60
N ARG A 101 -11.94 6.34 -0.83
CA ARG A 101 -11.25 6.34 -2.13
C ARG A 101 -12.08 5.63 -3.20
N ILE A 102 -12.66 4.47 -2.90
CA ILE A 102 -13.57 3.76 -3.82
C ILE A 102 -14.76 4.66 -4.17
N GLN A 103 -15.41 5.26 -3.16
CA GLN A 103 -16.55 6.15 -3.39
C GLN A 103 -16.21 7.36 -4.27
N ARG A 104 -15.00 7.91 -4.14
CA ARG A 104 -14.55 9.02 -4.99
C ARG A 104 -14.32 8.59 -6.44
N LYS A 105 -13.75 7.41 -6.67
CA LYS A 105 -13.56 6.86 -8.02
C LYS A 105 -14.90 6.66 -8.73
N ASN A 106 -15.85 6.01 -8.06
CA ASN A 106 -17.18 5.72 -8.64
C ASN A 106 -17.99 6.99 -8.93
N LYS A 107 -17.74 8.10 -8.22
CA LYS A 107 -18.37 9.41 -8.51
C LYS A 107 -17.71 10.15 -9.67
N GLY A 108 -16.44 9.86 -9.98
CA GLY A 108 -15.69 10.47 -11.07
C GLY A 108 -15.96 9.85 -12.45
N GLU A 109 -16.51 8.64 -12.51
CA GLU A 109 -16.89 7.96 -13.77
C GLU A 109 -18.21 8.48 -14.39
N VAL A 110 -18.83 9.52 -13.81
CA VAL A 110 -20.10 10.11 -14.31
C VAL A 110 -19.88 11.42 -15.08
N SER A 111 -18.65 11.74 -15.51
CA SER A 111 -18.40 12.93 -16.34
C SER A 111 -17.44 12.66 -17.50
N GLU A 112 -17.91 11.96 -18.52
CA GLU A 112 -17.36 12.04 -19.87
C GLU A 112 -18.47 12.57 -20.78
N PRO A 113 -18.50 13.88 -21.11
CA PRO A 113 -19.43 14.36 -22.12
C PRO A 113 -19.01 13.82 -23.48
N ALA A 114 -20.00 13.30 -24.19
CA ALA A 114 -19.92 12.69 -25.50
C ALA A 114 -19.00 13.43 -26.47
N ILE A 115 -18.22 12.64 -27.22
CA ILE A 115 -17.52 13.03 -28.44
C ILE A 115 -18.49 13.84 -29.31
N SER A 116 -18.32 15.16 -29.39
CA SER A 116 -18.91 15.95 -30.47
C SER A 116 -18.04 15.73 -31.70
N ASN A 117 -18.52 14.87 -32.58
CA ASN A 117 -17.86 14.53 -33.84
C ASN A 117 -17.73 15.80 -34.73
N PRO A 118 -16.61 15.96 -35.46
CA PRO A 118 -16.21 17.24 -36.05
C PRO A 118 -16.61 17.34 -37.52
N PHE A 119 -17.90 17.44 -37.88
CA PHE A 119 -18.30 17.81 -39.26
C PHE A 119 -19.80 18.20 -39.30
N HIS A 120 -20.09 19.49 -39.23
CA HIS A 120 -21.22 20.07 -39.95
C HIS A 120 -20.89 21.49 -40.39
N SER A 121 -21.35 21.79 -41.60
CA SER A 121 -20.85 22.74 -42.60
C SER A 121 -20.68 24.20 -42.19
#